data_AF-A0A2V8SQK8-F1
#
_entry.id   AF-A0A2V8SQK8-F1
#
_cell.length_a   1.000
_cell.length_b   1.000
_cell.length_c   1.000
_cell.angle_alpha   90.00
_cell.angle_beta   90.00
_cell.angle_gamma   90.00
#
_symmetry.space_group_name_H-M   'P 1'
#
loop_
_entity.id
_entity.type
_entity.pdbx_description
1 polymer ?
#
loop_
_entity_poly.entity_id
_entity_poly.type
_entity_poly.pdbx_seq_one_letter_code
_entity_poly.pdbx_strand_id
1 'polypeptide(L)' 'MSEATEIQSELDMPMWSVVSFDACEASGLTYHAAVKMMAEKESVGVYGLCIVTDETASRVRT' A
#
# COMPACT_ATOMS: atom_id res chain seq x y z
N MET A 1 -24.97 -21.46 -18.02
CA MET A 1 -24.51 -20.05 -18.04
C MET A 1 -23.33 -20.02 -17.11
N SER A 2 -22.12 -19.89 -17.64
CA SER A 2 -20.90 -19.90 -16.85
C SER A 2 -20.73 -18.52 -16.23
N GLU A 3 -20.79 -18.43 -14.90
CA GLU A 3 -20.41 -17.20 -14.18
C GLU A 3 -18.93 -16.94 -14.46
N ALA A 4 -18.65 -15.94 -15.30
CA ALA A 4 -17.33 -15.35 -15.32
C ALA A 4 -17.20 -14.59 -14.00
N THR A 5 -16.48 -15.17 -13.04
CA THR A 5 -16.06 -14.46 -11.83
C THR A 5 -15.31 -13.22 -12.30
N GLU A 6 -15.88 -12.03 -12.11
CA GLU A 6 -15.16 -10.78 -12.33
C GLU A 6 -13.93 -10.81 -11.42
N ILE A 7 -12.76 -11.01 -12.02
CA ILE A 7 -11.50 -11.01 -11.28
C ILE A 7 -11.28 -9.55 -10.88
N GLN A 8 -11.62 -9.23 -9.64
CA GLN A 8 -11.31 -7.93 -9.06
C GLN A 8 -9.79 -7.76 -9.02
N SER A 9 -9.29 -6.66 -9.57
CA SER A 9 -7.86 -6.34 -9.53
C SER A 9 -7.41 -6.09 -8.10
N GLU A 10 -6.33 -6.73 -7.68
CA GLU A 10 -5.70 -6.49 -6.37
C GLU A 10 -5.26 -5.03 -6.20
N LEU A 11 -4.99 -4.31 -7.30
CA LEU A 11 -4.62 -2.89 -7.26
C LEU A 11 -5.75 -2.00 -6.73
N ASP A 12 -7.01 -2.43 -6.92
CA ASP A 12 -8.20 -1.72 -6.47
C ASP A 12 -8.68 -2.21 -5.09
N MET A 13 -8.05 -3.24 -4.54
CA MET A 13 -8.36 -3.77 -3.22
C MET A 13 -7.64 -2.96 -2.13
N PRO A 14 -8.29 -2.70 -0.98
CA PRO A 14 -7.70 -1.99 0.15
C PRO A 14 -6.78 -2.92 0.95
N MET A 15 -5.66 -3.32 0.36
CA MET A 15 -4.70 -4.28 0.92
C MET A 15 -3.24 -3.82 0.83
N TRP A 16 -3.01 -2.56 0.47
CA TRP A 16 -1.69 -1.98 0.29
C TRP A 16 -1.34 -1.04 1.43
N SER A 17 -0.07 -1.06 1.79
CA SER A 17 0.55 -0.23 2.81
C SER A 17 1.72 0.53 2.21
N VAL A 18 2.00 1.70 2.76
CA VAL A 18 3.25 2.43 2.54
C VAL A 18 4.07 2.34 3.81
N VAL A 19 5.30 1.88 3.69
CA VAL A 19 6.23 1.73 4.80
C VAL A 19 7.46 2.59 4.55
N SER A 20 8.03 3.15 5.61
CA SER A 20 9.37 3.72 5.64
C SER A 20 10.35 2.69 6.22
N PHE A 21 11.61 3.08 6.40
CA PHE A 21 12.58 2.23 7.07
C PHE A 21 12.18 1.93 8.53
N ASP A 22 11.57 2.91 9.20
CA ASP A 22 11.32 2.84 10.64
C ASP A 22 9.88 2.41 10.99
N ALA A 23 8.90 2.57 10.08
CA ALA A 23 7.50 2.35 10.41
C ALA A 23 6.59 2.03 9.21
N CYS A 24 5.40 1.53 9.53
CA CYS A 24 4.26 1.58 8.62
C CYS A 24 3.63 2.97 8.67
N GLU A 25 3.66 3.69 7.56
CA GLU A 25 3.23 5.08 7.46
C GLU A 25 1.72 5.19 7.15
N ALA A 26 1.16 4.22 6.42
CA ALA A 26 -0.27 4.01 6.24
C ALA A 26 -0.56 2.58 5.72
N SER A 27 -1.77 2.07 5.96
CA SER A 27 -2.23 0.73 5.54
C SER A 27 -3.69 0.74 5.05
N GLY A 28 -4.14 -0.37 4.44
CA GLY A 28 -5.52 -0.52 3.97
C GLY A 28 -5.85 0.35 2.77
N LEU A 29 -4.85 0.70 1.96
CA LEU A 29 -4.98 1.54 0.77
C LEU A 29 -5.20 0.69 -0.49
N THR A 30 -5.81 1.28 -1.50
CA THR A 30 -5.63 0.81 -2.88
C THR A 30 -4.23 1.17 -3.35
N TYR A 31 -3.71 0.50 -4.39
CA TYR A 31 -2.38 0.80 -4.89
C TYR A 31 -2.25 2.26 -5.36
N HIS A 32 -3.29 2.79 -6.02
CA HIS A 32 -3.29 4.19 -6.46
C HIS A 32 -3.28 5.18 -5.28
N ALA A 33 -4.01 4.88 -4.21
CA ALA A 33 -3.98 5.69 -2.99
C ALA A 33 -2.60 5.63 -2.30
N ALA A 34 -1.95 4.46 -2.30
CA ALA A 34 -0.59 4.29 -1.79
C ALA A 34 0.45 5.12 -2.56
N VAL A 35 0.36 5.17 -3.90
CA VAL A 35 1.21 6.03 -4.74
C VAL A 35 1.04 7.51 -4.38
N LYS A 36 -0.20 7.97 -4.22
CA LYS A 36 -0.48 9.36 -3.83
C LYS A 36 0.11 9.68 -2.46
N MET A 37 -0.11 8.80 -1.49
CA MET A 37 0.43 8.95 -0.14
C MET A 37 1.96 9.01 -0.15
N MET A 38 2.62 8.14 -0.94
CA MET A 38 4.07 8.11 -1.06
C MET A 38 4.60 9.47 -1.54
N ALA A 39 3.98 10.05 -2.58
CA ALA A 39 4.35 11.38 -3.08
C ALA A 39 4.12 12.49 -2.03
N GLU A 40 3.04 12.41 -1.26
CA GLU A 40 2.77 13.36 -0.16
C GLU A 40 3.84 13.27 0.93
N LYS A 41 4.25 12.06 1.31
CA LYS A 41 5.28 11.81 2.33
C LYS A 41 6.69 12.23 1.87
N GLU A 42 7.04 11.95 0.61
CA GLU A 42 8.28 12.44 0.01
C GLU A 42 8.35 13.97 0.03
N SER A 43 7.22 14.65 -0.25
CA SER A 43 7.17 16.12 -0.27
C SER A 43 7.44 16.77 1.10
N VAL A 44 7.24 16.03 2.20
CA VAL A 44 7.51 16.47 3.57
C VAL A 44 8.82 15.89 4.14
N GLY A 45 9.63 15.23 3.30
CA GLY A 45 10.96 14.77 3.65
C GLY A 45 11.05 13.38 4.28
N VAL A 46 10.02 12.53 4.10
CA VAL A 46 10.13 11.10 4.44
C VAL A 46 10.70 10.37 3.23
N TYR A 47 11.82 9.69 3.43
CA TYR A 47 12.55 8.99 2.36
C TYR A 47 12.58 7.48 2.60
N GLY A 48 12.93 6.72 1.56
CA GLY A 48 13.02 5.26 1.63
C GLY A 48 11.65 4.60 1.74
N LEU A 49 10.63 5.20 1.14
CA LEU A 49 9.26 4.68 1.15
C LEU A 49 9.12 3.50 0.18
N CYS A 50 8.36 2.50 0.59
CA CYS A 50 8.01 1.34 -0.22
C CYS A 50 6.50 1.10 -0.16
N ILE A 51 5.89 0.74 -1.29
CA ILE A 51 4.53 0.20 -1.33
C ILE A 51 4.61 -1.32 -1.24
N VAL A 52 3.96 -1.87 -0.22
CA VAL A 52 3.93 -3.31 0.06
C VAL A 52 2.50 -3.74 0.39
N THR A 53 2.23 -5.04 0.44
CA THR A 53 0.95 -5.53 0.95
C THR A 53 0.85 -5.34 2.46
N ASP A 54 -0.38 -5.24 2.99
CA ASP A 54 -0.63 -5.15 4.43
C ASP A 54 -0.03 -6.34 5.21
N GLU A 55 -0.04 -7.53 4.61
CA GLU A 55 0.63 -8.72 5.16
C GLU A 55 2.14 -8.52 5.33
N THR A 56 2.78 -7.84 4.38
CA THR A 56 4.20 -7.54 4.46
C THR A 56 4.46 -6.43 5.47
N ALA A 57 3.64 -5.38 5.46
CA ALA A 57 3.73 -4.27 6.40
C ALA A 57 3.58 -4.71 7.85
N SER A 58 2.73 -5.71 8.15
CA SER A 58 2.57 -6.24 9.51
C SER A 58 3.84 -6.90 10.09
N ARG A 59 4.86 -7.12 9.26
CA ARG A 59 6.15 -7.71 9.64
C ARG A 59 7.24 -6.67 9.86
N VAL A 60 7.00 -5.41 9.46
CA VAL A 60 7.89 -4.29 9.76
C VAL A 60 7.85 -4.06 11.26
N ARG A 61 8.96 -4.36 11.94
CA ARG A 61 9.10 -4.12 13.39
C ARG A 61 9.54 -2.69 13.59
N THR A 62 8.66 -1.88 14.17
CA THR A 62 9.01 -0.61 14.83
C THR A 62 9.85 -0.84 16.07
#